data_AF-A0A6P4D0E3-F1
#
_entry.id   AF-A0A6P4D0E3-F1
#
_cell.length_a   1.000
_cell.length_b   1.000
_cell.length_c   1.000
_cell.angle_alpha   90.00
_cell.angle_beta   90.00
_cell.angle_gamma   90.00
#
_symmetry.space_group_name_H-M   'P 1'
#
loop_
_entity.id
_entity.type
_entity.pdbx_description
1 polymer ?
#
loop_
_entity_poly.entity_id
_entity_poly.type
_entity_poly.pdbx_seq_one_letter_code
_entity_poly.pdbx_strand_id
1 'polypeptide(L)'
;MADMCVDLIPQSLSLFDKIYICLDACRNGFVKGCRPLIGLDGCFLKGYYGGQLLIAMSLDANNHIFVIAYAVTRAENIENWMWFLTRFQDDLGDHQVHGWNLMSDQQKGLMGATKEVMPYAHHRNCVLHIWKNLQQKFNNKQVKGLLWHAAKCTTQVQFKASMEKFKSECHGGWEYLNQFDPAVWCKAYFNHGLKNDNFINNMCEVWNSMIVEAREKPILTMCEEIRCTILKKMAKHKRILGRCIGKLAPMQQWRLDSHIKPQSHKWNAQWSKDYDRLTGMPCVHSVAAISKLRIKVTEDFVSPYLTIDAVRKIYDLCVNPVNSKEFCEKTDHPKPQPPRIVRPVGRPKKHRTESGAPPPPPVIGDKVRRTFQVMCSKCGEKGHYYKTCKGAPAKPDWQPKRKKAKTGSKALVVMTENVAPAPPPIGNVAGIDGGVNNIPVKEPEPINRDPLTYVAAKHVSVIQDTTRKNKKKMPKRPHVEPNEINISQTAPTTEEFIKLLQ
;
A
#
# COMPACT_ATOMS: atom_id res chain seq x y z
N MET A 1 -18.25 13.89 -9.01
CA MET A 1 -19.37 13.27 -9.73
C MET A 1 -19.69 11.91 -9.10
N ALA A 2 -20.96 11.50 -9.12
CA ALA A 2 -21.36 10.12 -8.85
C ALA A 2 -22.20 9.65 -10.04
N ASP A 3 -21.85 8.51 -10.64
CA ASP A 3 -22.57 7.93 -11.78
C ASP A 3 -23.06 6.53 -11.38
N MET A 4 -24.36 6.27 -11.49
CA MET A 4 -24.99 5.03 -11.08
C MET A 4 -25.68 4.38 -12.28
N CYS A 5 -25.33 3.14 -12.56
CA CYS A 5 -26.00 2.33 -13.58
C CYS A 5 -26.94 1.33 -12.91
N VAL A 6 -28.05 1.05 -13.60
CA VAL A 6 -29.07 0.09 -13.19
C VAL A 6 -29.36 -0.87 -14.35
N ASP A 7 -29.66 -2.11 -14.02
CA ASP A 7 -30.18 -3.06 -15.00
C ASP A 7 -31.67 -2.87 -15.15
N LEU A 8 -32.10 -2.58 -16.38
CA LEU A 8 -33.51 -2.53 -16.73
C LEU A 8 -34.05 -3.96 -16.84
N ILE A 9 -35.08 -4.26 -16.06
CA ILE A 9 -35.81 -5.52 -16.16
C ILE A 9 -37.20 -5.19 -16.72
N PRO A 10 -37.61 -5.78 -17.85
CA PRO A 10 -38.95 -5.58 -18.38
C PRO A 10 -40.01 -5.84 -17.31
N GLN A 11 -40.95 -4.90 -17.16
CA GLN A 11 -42.11 -5.02 -16.26
C GLN A 11 -41.76 -5.15 -14.76
N SER A 12 -40.54 -4.80 -14.33
CA SER A 12 -40.20 -4.75 -12.91
C SER A 12 -39.21 -3.61 -12.58
N LEU A 13 -38.96 -3.38 -11.29
CA LEU A 13 -38.04 -2.34 -10.85
C LEU A 13 -36.60 -2.68 -11.24
N SER A 14 -35.85 -1.67 -11.67
CA SER A 14 -34.46 -1.82 -12.08
C SER A 14 -33.59 -2.31 -10.91
N LEU A 15 -32.61 -3.19 -11.17
CA LEU A 15 -31.67 -3.63 -10.15
C LEU A 15 -30.43 -2.74 -10.15
N PHE A 16 -29.84 -2.51 -8.99
CA PHE A 16 -28.50 -1.92 -8.91
C PHE A 16 -27.48 -2.76 -9.69
N ASP A 17 -26.70 -2.12 -10.57
CA ASP A 17 -25.57 -2.74 -11.25
C ASP A 17 -24.23 -2.24 -10.68
N LYS A 18 -23.95 -0.95 -10.87
CA LYS A 18 -22.66 -0.35 -10.49
C LYS A 18 -22.80 1.13 -10.17
N ILE A 19 -21.87 1.64 -9.36
CA ILE A 19 -21.77 3.07 -9.04
C ILE A 19 -20.31 3.49 -9.04
N TYR A 20 -20.01 4.63 -9.63
CA TYR A 20 -18.72 5.30 -9.64
C TYR A 20 -18.82 6.57 -8.79
N ILE A 21 -17.81 6.84 -7.97
CA ILE A 21 -17.73 8.01 -7.10
C ILE A 21 -16.35 8.64 -7.23
N CYS A 22 -16.34 9.90 -7.62
CA CYS A 22 -15.15 10.76 -7.67
C CYS A 22 -15.48 12.12 -7.06
N LEU A 23 -14.91 12.43 -5.90
CA LEU A 23 -15.21 13.67 -5.20
C LEU A 23 -14.44 14.82 -5.84
N ASP A 24 -15.09 15.99 -5.99
CA ASP A 24 -14.47 17.15 -6.65
C ASP A 24 -13.15 17.58 -5.99
N ALA A 25 -13.11 17.55 -4.65
CA ALA A 25 -11.89 17.82 -3.91
C ALA A 25 -10.79 16.77 -4.15
N CYS A 26 -11.15 15.50 -4.35
CA CYS A 26 -10.21 14.42 -4.64
C CYS A 26 -9.61 14.55 -6.04
N ARG A 27 -10.42 14.74 -7.07
CA ARG A 27 -9.91 14.88 -8.46
C ARG A 27 -8.98 16.09 -8.59
N ASN A 28 -9.42 17.25 -8.09
CA ASN A 28 -8.63 18.48 -8.18
C ASN A 28 -7.36 18.39 -7.35
N GLY A 29 -7.46 17.83 -6.14
CA GLY A 29 -6.30 17.66 -5.27
C GLY A 29 -5.22 16.79 -5.92
N PHE A 30 -5.63 15.70 -6.58
CA PHE A 30 -4.73 14.84 -7.32
C PHE A 30 -4.06 15.58 -8.48
N VAL A 31 -4.85 16.15 -9.40
CA VAL A 31 -4.33 16.83 -10.60
C VAL A 31 -3.40 17.99 -10.26
N LYS A 32 -3.69 18.75 -9.20
CA LYS A 32 -2.94 19.97 -8.86
C LYS A 32 -1.65 19.73 -8.08
N GLY A 33 -1.47 18.58 -7.41
CA GLY A 33 -0.30 18.43 -6.54
C GLY A 33 0.15 17.02 -6.18
N CYS A 34 -0.62 15.97 -6.45
CA CYS A 34 -0.11 14.61 -6.26
C CYS A 34 0.90 14.25 -7.36
N ARG A 35 1.79 13.30 -7.05
CA ARG A 35 2.63 12.70 -8.11
C ARG A 35 1.74 11.89 -9.04
N PRO A 36 2.00 11.87 -10.36
CA PRO A 36 1.16 11.19 -11.35
C PRO A 36 1.38 9.67 -11.37
N LEU A 37 1.42 9.03 -10.19
CA LEU A 37 1.40 7.57 -10.03
C LEU A 37 0.10 7.17 -9.33
N ILE A 38 -0.67 6.30 -9.99
CA ILE A 38 -2.00 5.88 -9.59
C ILE A 38 -1.96 4.38 -9.28
N GLY A 39 -2.17 4.03 -8.03
CA GLY A 39 -2.44 2.66 -7.60
C GLY A 39 -3.87 2.27 -7.94
N LEU A 40 -4.03 1.20 -8.69
CA LEU A 40 -5.31 0.56 -9.00
C LEU A 40 -5.39 -0.77 -8.26
N ASP A 41 -6.54 -1.02 -7.63
CA ASP A 41 -6.80 -2.29 -6.97
C ASP A 41 -8.29 -2.59 -6.89
N GLY A 42 -8.62 -3.88 -6.82
CA GLY A 42 -9.95 -4.38 -6.56
C GLY A 42 -9.96 -5.19 -5.27
N CYS A 43 -10.98 -5.00 -4.43
CA CYS A 43 -11.21 -5.89 -3.30
C CYS A 43 -12.66 -6.37 -3.20
N PHE A 44 -12.84 -7.62 -2.77
CA PHE A 44 -14.18 -8.19 -2.58
C PHE A 44 -14.96 -7.44 -1.51
N LEU A 45 -16.24 -7.24 -1.79
CA LEU A 45 -17.24 -6.90 -0.77
C LEU A 45 -17.51 -8.13 0.10
N LYS A 46 -17.78 -7.89 1.38
CA LYS A 46 -17.96 -8.95 2.38
C LYS A 46 -19.42 -9.15 2.81
N GLY A 47 -20.31 -8.25 2.41
CA GLY A 47 -21.74 -8.36 2.66
C GLY A 47 -22.43 -9.45 1.82
N TYR A 48 -23.73 -9.68 2.11
CA TYR A 48 -24.54 -10.72 1.47
C TYR A 48 -24.80 -10.50 -0.03
N TYR A 49 -24.59 -9.28 -0.54
CA TYR A 49 -24.76 -8.96 -1.95
C TYR A 49 -23.53 -9.32 -2.80
N GLY A 50 -22.40 -9.69 -2.18
CA GLY A 50 -21.14 -9.87 -2.90
C GLY A 50 -20.72 -8.60 -3.66
N GLY A 51 -19.94 -8.77 -4.72
CA GLY A 51 -19.44 -7.68 -5.54
C GLY A 51 -17.98 -7.32 -5.28
N GLN A 52 -17.52 -6.31 -6.00
CA GLN A 52 -16.16 -5.79 -5.95
C GLN A 52 -16.18 -4.28 -5.69
N LEU A 53 -15.25 -3.82 -4.85
CA LEU A 53 -14.89 -2.41 -4.74
C LEU A 53 -13.60 -2.18 -5.52
N LEU A 54 -13.68 -1.39 -6.58
CA LEU A 54 -12.53 -0.91 -7.37
C LEU A 54 -12.09 0.45 -6.82
N ILE A 55 -10.78 0.66 -6.71
CA ILE A 55 -10.20 1.89 -6.14
C ILE A 55 -9.07 2.41 -7.01
N ALA A 56 -9.00 3.74 -7.16
CA ALA A 56 -7.85 4.46 -7.69
C ALA A 56 -7.30 5.40 -6.62
N MET A 57 -6.00 5.32 -6.36
CA MET A 57 -5.35 6.08 -5.28
C MET A 57 -3.97 6.58 -5.69
N SER A 58 -3.47 7.56 -4.95
CA SER A 58 -2.09 8.03 -5.05
C SER A 58 -1.52 8.30 -3.67
N LEU A 59 -0.33 8.90 -3.64
CA LEU A 59 0.31 9.42 -2.45
C LEU A 59 0.47 10.93 -2.57
N ASP A 60 0.12 11.64 -1.50
CA ASP A 60 0.42 13.06 -1.40
C ASP A 60 1.94 13.32 -1.29
N ALA A 61 2.32 14.60 -1.24
CA ALA A 61 3.72 15.02 -1.10
C ALA A 61 4.38 14.50 0.20
N ASN A 62 3.58 14.20 1.24
CA ASN A 62 4.04 13.66 2.51
C ASN A 62 3.98 12.12 2.58
N ASN A 63 3.76 11.44 1.45
CA ASN A 63 3.55 9.99 1.35
C ASN A 63 2.31 9.46 2.10
N HIS A 64 1.31 10.29 2.39
CA HIS A 64 0.03 9.78 2.88
C HIS A 64 -0.83 9.26 1.73
N ILE A 65 -1.62 8.22 2.02
CA ILE A 65 -2.61 7.68 1.07
C ILE A 65 -3.64 8.75 0.74
N PHE A 66 -3.85 8.96 -0.56
CA PHE A 66 -4.81 9.88 -1.11
C PHE A 66 -5.75 9.13 -2.08
N VAL A 67 -7.03 9.04 -1.72
CA VAL A 67 -8.04 8.37 -2.56
C VAL A 67 -8.52 9.33 -3.63
N ILE A 68 -8.51 8.88 -4.89
CA ILE A 68 -8.92 9.70 -6.03
C ILE A 68 -10.39 9.39 -6.37
N ALA A 69 -10.67 8.11 -6.67
CA ALA A 69 -12.00 7.64 -7.05
C ALA A 69 -12.19 6.18 -6.66
N TYR A 70 -13.44 5.74 -6.55
CA TYR A 70 -13.80 4.35 -6.33
C TYR A 70 -15.09 3.98 -7.05
N ALA A 71 -15.28 2.68 -7.28
CA ALA A 71 -16.51 2.15 -7.83
C ALA A 71 -16.93 0.84 -7.16
N VAL A 72 -18.23 0.63 -7.07
CA VAL A 72 -18.80 -0.66 -6.69
C VAL A 72 -19.36 -1.32 -7.93
N THR A 73 -18.92 -2.55 -8.20
CA THR A 73 -19.34 -3.34 -9.36
C THR A 73 -19.70 -4.75 -8.91
N ARG A 74 -20.40 -5.50 -9.76
CA ARG A 74 -20.79 -6.89 -9.45
C ARG A 74 -19.64 -7.89 -9.50
N ALA A 75 -18.63 -7.62 -10.31
CA ALA A 75 -17.50 -8.53 -10.50
C ALA A 75 -16.25 -7.79 -10.97
N GLU A 76 -15.11 -8.36 -10.64
CA GLU A 76 -13.81 -7.93 -11.14
C GLU A 76 -13.54 -8.59 -12.51
N ASN A 77 -13.88 -7.88 -13.58
CA ASN A 77 -13.72 -8.33 -14.96
C ASN A 77 -13.27 -7.17 -15.87
N ILE A 78 -12.91 -7.49 -17.12
CA ILE A 78 -12.39 -6.49 -18.06
C ILE A 78 -13.41 -5.38 -18.35
N GLU A 79 -14.69 -5.71 -18.51
CA GLU A 79 -15.77 -4.76 -18.82
C GLU A 79 -15.95 -3.71 -17.71
N ASN A 80 -16.02 -4.16 -16.45
CA ASN A 80 -16.18 -3.27 -15.31
C ASN A 80 -14.93 -2.42 -15.05
N TRP A 81 -13.73 -2.98 -15.31
CA TRP A 81 -12.50 -2.19 -15.27
C TRP A 81 -12.47 -1.16 -16.40
N MET A 82 -12.84 -1.50 -17.63
CA MET A 82 -12.92 -0.54 -18.74
C MET A 82 -13.90 0.58 -18.43
N TRP A 83 -15.08 0.25 -17.92
CA TRP A 83 -16.07 1.23 -17.50
C TRP A 83 -15.53 2.15 -16.40
N PHE A 84 -14.91 1.59 -15.36
CA PHE A 84 -14.29 2.37 -14.29
C PHE A 84 -13.20 3.31 -14.81
N LEU A 85 -12.28 2.79 -15.64
CA LEU A 85 -11.17 3.56 -16.18
C LEU A 85 -11.63 4.64 -17.16
N THR A 86 -12.70 4.40 -17.92
CA THR A 86 -13.30 5.39 -18.82
C THR A 86 -13.85 6.56 -18.01
N ARG A 87 -14.68 6.28 -16.99
CA ARG A 87 -15.19 7.33 -16.09
C ARG A 87 -14.09 8.06 -15.34
N PHE A 88 -13.07 7.32 -14.94
CA PHE A 88 -11.91 7.88 -14.27
C PHE A 88 -11.13 8.85 -15.15
N GLN A 89 -10.94 8.52 -16.43
CA GLN A 89 -10.30 9.40 -17.40
C GLN A 89 -11.19 10.62 -17.71
N ASP A 90 -12.50 10.43 -17.88
CA ASP A 90 -13.44 11.54 -18.13
C ASP A 90 -13.37 12.62 -17.03
N ASP A 91 -13.25 12.21 -15.76
CA ASP A 91 -13.24 13.12 -14.61
C ASP A 91 -11.88 13.81 -14.37
N LEU A 92 -10.78 13.21 -14.85
CA LEU A 92 -9.41 13.67 -14.56
C LEU A 92 -8.68 14.27 -15.77
N GLY A 93 -9.16 14.02 -17.00
CA GLY A 93 -8.55 14.48 -18.24
C GLY A 93 -7.71 13.42 -18.96
N ASP A 94 -7.00 13.83 -20.02
CA ASP A 94 -6.20 12.92 -20.84
C ASP A 94 -4.92 12.47 -20.11
N HIS A 95 -4.72 11.15 -20.06
CA HIS A 95 -3.58 10.53 -19.35
C HIS A 95 -2.21 10.90 -19.93
N GLN A 96 -2.11 11.21 -21.23
CA GLN A 96 -0.87 11.64 -21.88
C GLN A 96 -0.55 13.09 -21.54
N VAL A 97 -1.56 13.95 -21.54
CA VAL A 97 -1.40 15.37 -21.16
C VAL A 97 -0.90 15.49 -19.72
N HIS A 98 -1.42 14.65 -18.82
CA HIS A 98 -1.02 14.66 -17.42
C HIS A 98 0.11 13.68 -17.06
N GLY A 99 0.60 12.89 -18.02
CA GLY A 99 1.70 11.94 -17.83
C GLY A 99 1.42 10.85 -16.79
N TRP A 100 0.18 10.35 -16.70
CA TRP A 100 -0.21 9.39 -15.67
C TRP A 100 0.48 8.04 -15.84
N ASN A 101 0.89 7.50 -14.70
CA ASN A 101 1.43 6.16 -14.57
C ASN A 101 0.54 5.35 -13.68
N LEU A 102 0.33 4.11 -14.09
CA LEU A 102 -0.54 3.18 -13.39
C LEU A 102 0.32 2.16 -12.67
N MET A 103 -0.12 1.75 -11.49
CA MET A 103 0.44 0.62 -10.77
C MET A 103 -0.70 -0.29 -10.37
N SER A 104 -0.60 -1.56 -10.71
CA SER A 104 -1.60 -2.52 -10.27
C SER A 104 -1.01 -3.85 -9.88
N ASP A 105 -1.84 -4.61 -9.20
CA ASP A 105 -1.64 -6.03 -9.02
C ASP A 105 -2.08 -6.70 -10.34
N GLN A 106 -1.47 -7.82 -10.73
CA GLN A 106 -1.73 -8.52 -12.01
C GLN A 106 -3.11 -9.21 -12.00
N GLN A 107 -4.14 -8.48 -11.57
CA GLN A 107 -5.52 -8.91 -11.43
C GLN A 107 -6.15 -9.16 -12.80
N LYS A 108 -7.12 -10.08 -12.83
CA LYS A 108 -7.78 -10.49 -14.06
C LYS A 108 -8.61 -9.33 -14.62
N GLY A 109 -8.48 -9.09 -15.93
CA GLY A 109 -9.21 -8.04 -16.63
C GLY A 109 -8.56 -6.66 -16.61
N LEU A 110 -7.89 -6.27 -15.52
CA LEU A 110 -7.32 -4.93 -15.37
C LEU A 110 -6.25 -4.58 -16.41
N MET A 111 -5.32 -5.50 -16.70
CA MET A 111 -4.28 -5.29 -17.72
C MET A 111 -4.89 -5.04 -19.11
N GLY A 112 -5.91 -5.82 -19.48
CA GLY A 112 -6.62 -5.67 -20.75
C GLY A 112 -7.36 -4.34 -20.81
N ALA A 113 -8.09 -4.01 -19.75
CA ALA A 113 -8.83 -2.75 -19.65
C ALA A 113 -7.92 -1.52 -19.72
N THR A 114 -6.77 -1.58 -19.04
CA THR A 114 -5.79 -0.49 -19.06
C THR A 114 -5.24 -0.27 -20.47
N LYS A 115 -4.88 -1.36 -21.17
CA LYS A 115 -4.37 -1.30 -22.54
C LYS A 115 -5.39 -0.72 -23.51
N GLU A 116 -6.68 -0.99 -23.28
CA GLU A 116 -7.76 -0.49 -24.13
C GLU A 116 -8.08 0.99 -23.88
N VAL A 117 -8.22 1.39 -22.61
CA VAL A 117 -8.68 2.75 -22.25
C VAL A 117 -7.53 3.76 -22.19
N MET A 118 -6.35 3.33 -21.74
CA MET A 118 -5.15 4.17 -21.55
C MET A 118 -3.90 3.49 -22.17
N PRO A 119 -3.89 3.25 -23.50
CA PRO A 119 -2.83 2.48 -24.17
C PRO A 119 -1.42 3.07 -24.00
N TYR A 120 -1.32 4.39 -23.79
CA TYR A 120 -0.05 5.09 -23.67
C TYR A 120 0.36 5.37 -22.21
N ALA A 121 -0.51 5.07 -21.24
CA ALA A 121 -0.15 5.19 -19.84
C ALA A 121 0.84 4.08 -19.47
N HIS A 122 2.01 4.49 -18.96
CA HIS A 122 3.00 3.51 -18.52
C HIS A 122 2.47 2.76 -17.28
N HIS A 123 2.49 1.43 -17.36
CA HIS A 123 1.94 0.55 -16.35
C HIS A 123 3.05 -0.20 -15.60
N ARG A 124 3.00 -0.15 -14.26
CA ARG A 124 3.88 -0.86 -13.36
C ARG A 124 3.15 -2.04 -12.72
N ASN A 125 3.75 -3.21 -12.81
CA ASN A 125 3.33 -4.37 -12.03
C ASN A 125 3.87 -4.27 -10.61
N CYS A 126 2.97 -4.46 -9.63
CA CYS A 126 3.37 -4.58 -8.24
C CYS A 126 4.30 -5.79 -8.04
N VAL A 127 5.56 -5.55 -7.70
CA VAL A 127 6.56 -6.61 -7.57
C VAL A 127 6.23 -7.57 -6.43
N LEU A 128 5.49 -7.12 -5.41
CA LEU A 128 5.01 -8.00 -4.34
C LEU A 128 4.06 -9.06 -4.90
N HIS A 129 3.26 -8.73 -5.92
CA HIS A 129 2.39 -9.67 -6.60
C HIS A 129 3.14 -10.55 -7.58
N ILE A 130 4.14 -10.02 -8.29
CA ILE A 130 5.09 -10.85 -9.07
C ILE A 130 5.72 -11.90 -8.15
N TRP A 131 6.19 -11.49 -6.97
CA TRP A 131 6.72 -12.41 -5.96
C TRP A 131 5.70 -13.46 -5.53
N LYS A 132 4.47 -13.07 -5.16
CA LYS A 132 3.42 -14.00 -4.73
C LYS A 132 3.13 -15.04 -5.83
N ASN A 133 3.06 -14.63 -7.09
CA ASN A 133 2.82 -15.52 -8.24
C ASN A 133 4.01 -16.47 -8.48
N LEU A 134 5.23 -15.94 -8.41
CA LEU A 134 6.46 -16.72 -8.54
C LEU A 134 6.59 -17.74 -7.41
N GLN A 135 6.29 -17.35 -6.17
CA GLN A 135 6.32 -18.22 -5.00
C GLN A 135 5.32 -19.38 -5.12
N GLN A 136 4.11 -19.11 -5.64
CA GLN A 136 3.12 -20.16 -5.89
C GLN A 136 3.60 -21.20 -6.90
N LYS A 137 4.45 -20.82 -7.86
CA LYS A 137 4.99 -21.72 -8.90
C LYS A 137 6.23 -22.49 -8.45
N PHE A 138 7.18 -21.83 -7.78
CA PHE A 138 8.53 -22.37 -7.56
C PHE A 138 8.88 -22.65 -6.10
N ASN A 139 8.01 -22.31 -5.14
CA ASN A 139 8.11 -22.58 -3.69
C ASN A 139 9.53 -22.46 -3.06
N ASN A 140 10.36 -21.54 -3.56
CA ASN A 140 11.74 -21.34 -3.09
C ASN A 140 11.86 -19.98 -2.41
N LYS A 141 12.27 -19.96 -1.13
CA LYS A 141 12.37 -18.73 -0.31
C LYS A 141 13.53 -17.81 -0.70
N GLN A 142 14.64 -18.36 -1.24
CA GLN A 142 15.82 -17.57 -1.63
C GLN A 142 15.52 -16.64 -2.82
N VAL A 143 14.59 -17.06 -3.67
CA VAL A 143 14.10 -16.33 -4.85
C VAL A 143 13.53 -14.95 -4.48
N LYS A 144 12.99 -14.77 -3.26
CA LYS A 144 12.47 -13.47 -2.80
C LYS A 144 13.55 -12.41 -2.76
N GLY A 145 14.72 -12.76 -2.21
CA GLY A 145 15.84 -11.84 -2.04
C GLY A 145 16.38 -11.39 -3.40
N LEU A 146 16.53 -12.35 -4.33
CA LEU A 146 17.00 -12.10 -5.68
C LEU A 146 16.04 -11.20 -6.47
N LEU A 147 14.72 -11.49 -6.41
CA LEU A 147 13.72 -10.66 -7.06
C LEU A 147 13.74 -9.24 -6.51
N TRP A 148 13.83 -9.09 -5.18
CA TRP A 148 13.90 -7.77 -4.57
C TRP A 148 15.16 -7.01 -4.91
N HIS A 149 16.28 -7.70 -5.02
CA HIS A 149 17.53 -7.10 -5.45
C HIS A 149 17.41 -6.60 -6.89
N ALA A 150 16.93 -7.44 -7.81
CA ALA A 150 16.73 -7.08 -9.22
C ALA A 150 15.76 -5.89 -9.39
N ALA A 151 14.63 -5.90 -8.68
CA ALA A 151 13.64 -4.81 -8.76
C ALA A 151 14.18 -3.45 -8.26
N LYS A 152 15.12 -3.47 -7.30
CA LYS A 152 15.72 -2.28 -6.70
C LYS A 152 16.93 -1.73 -7.48
N CYS A 153 17.48 -2.47 -8.43
CA CYS A 153 18.57 -2.00 -9.27
C CYS A 153 18.19 -0.67 -9.92
N THR A 154 19.09 0.32 -9.85
CA THR A 154 18.88 1.66 -10.43
C THR A 154 19.58 1.84 -11.77
N THR A 155 20.42 0.88 -12.17
CA THR A 155 21.10 0.87 -13.46
C THR A 155 20.87 -0.45 -14.19
N GLN A 156 20.83 -0.39 -15.53
CA GLN A 156 20.63 -1.59 -16.35
C GLN A 156 21.78 -2.60 -16.20
N VAL A 157 23.01 -2.12 -15.93
CA VAL A 157 24.17 -2.98 -15.67
C VAL A 157 23.98 -3.80 -14.40
N GLN A 158 23.58 -3.16 -13.30
CA GLN A 158 23.27 -3.87 -12.05
C GLN A 158 22.11 -4.84 -12.22
N PHE A 159 21.08 -4.46 -12.98
CA PHE A 159 19.94 -5.33 -13.26
C PHE A 159 20.36 -6.59 -14.02
N LYS A 160 21.12 -6.45 -15.12
CA LYS A 160 21.61 -7.58 -15.91
C LYS A 160 22.44 -8.54 -15.05
N ALA A 161 23.38 -8.02 -14.26
CA ALA A 161 24.16 -8.83 -13.32
C ALA A 161 23.28 -9.55 -12.27
N SER A 162 22.25 -8.87 -11.76
CA SER A 162 21.30 -9.46 -10.82
C SER A 162 20.46 -10.57 -11.46
N MET A 163 20.08 -10.43 -12.73
CA MET A 163 19.30 -11.43 -13.46
C MET A 163 20.14 -12.67 -13.83
N GLU A 164 21.42 -12.51 -14.16
CA GLU A 164 22.33 -13.65 -14.35
C GLU A 164 22.52 -14.44 -13.05
N LYS A 165 22.70 -13.74 -11.92
CA LYS A 165 22.71 -14.39 -10.60
C LYS A 165 21.41 -15.13 -10.34
N PHE A 166 20.27 -14.50 -10.64
CA PHE A 166 18.95 -15.13 -10.50
C PHE A 166 18.86 -16.42 -11.32
N LYS A 167 19.31 -16.40 -12.57
CA LYS A 167 19.30 -17.57 -13.47
C LYS A 167 20.10 -18.74 -12.90
N SER A 168 21.25 -18.47 -12.31
CA SER A 168 22.10 -19.50 -11.68
C SER A 168 21.45 -20.17 -10.47
N GLU A 169 20.69 -19.44 -9.66
CA GLU A 169 20.03 -19.97 -8.46
C GLU A 169 18.64 -20.56 -8.75
N CYS A 170 17.91 -20.03 -9.74
CA CYS A 170 16.56 -20.47 -10.09
C CYS A 170 16.26 -20.21 -11.57
N HIS A 171 16.66 -21.14 -12.44
CA HIS A 171 16.44 -21.03 -13.89
C HIS A 171 14.96 -20.84 -14.26
N GLY A 172 14.06 -21.68 -13.73
CA GLY A 172 12.62 -21.56 -14.04
C GLY A 172 11.99 -20.26 -13.53
N GLY A 173 12.46 -19.73 -12.40
CA GLY A 173 12.02 -18.42 -11.92
C GLY A 173 12.54 -17.27 -12.79
N TRP A 174 13.77 -17.38 -13.29
CA TRP A 174 14.33 -16.45 -14.27
C TRP A 174 13.53 -16.46 -15.57
N GLU A 175 13.21 -17.64 -16.12
CA GLU A 175 12.37 -17.76 -17.32
C GLU A 175 11.00 -17.11 -17.14
N TYR A 176 10.38 -17.29 -15.97
CA TYR A 176 9.12 -16.63 -15.65
C TYR A 176 9.26 -15.10 -15.61
N LEU A 177 10.33 -14.59 -15.00
CA LEU A 177 10.57 -13.14 -14.93
C LEU A 177 10.92 -12.54 -16.29
N ASN A 178 11.60 -13.29 -17.15
CA ASN A 178 11.99 -12.86 -18.50
C ASN A 178 10.79 -12.70 -19.45
N GLN A 179 9.59 -13.12 -19.04
CA GLN A 179 8.33 -12.86 -19.76
C GLN A 179 7.83 -11.43 -19.56
N PHE A 180 8.30 -10.73 -18.52
CA PHE A 180 7.91 -9.35 -18.24
C PHE A 180 8.97 -8.39 -18.76
N ASP A 181 8.52 -7.31 -19.41
CA ASP A 181 9.38 -6.17 -19.69
C ASP A 181 9.97 -5.60 -18.37
N PRO A 182 11.30 -5.47 -18.23
CA PRO A 182 11.90 -4.85 -17.05
C PRO A 182 11.32 -3.47 -16.69
N ALA A 183 10.85 -2.69 -17.68
CA ALA A 183 10.23 -1.38 -17.47
C ALA A 183 8.99 -1.43 -16.57
N VAL A 184 8.27 -2.55 -16.53
CA VAL A 184 7.05 -2.65 -15.72
C VAL A 184 7.33 -2.96 -14.24
N TRP A 185 8.56 -3.30 -13.85
CA TRP A 185 8.80 -3.77 -12.47
C TRP A 185 10.18 -3.44 -11.86
N CYS A 186 11.13 -2.93 -12.64
CA CYS A 186 12.48 -2.59 -12.17
C CYS A 186 12.75 -1.09 -12.24
N LYS A 187 13.31 -0.53 -11.16
CA LYS A 187 13.65 0.90 -11.07
C LYS A 187 14.61 1.39 -12.16
N ALA A 188 15.54 0.54 -12.60
CA ALA A 188 16.52 0.86 -13.64
C ALA A 188 15.90 1.26 -14.99
N TYR A 189 14.62 0.95 -15.19
CA TYR A 189 13.89 1.19 -16.44
C TYR A 189 12.69 2.14 -16.24
N PHE A 190 12.45 2.63 -15.03
CA PHE A 190 11.33 3.53 -14.77
C PHE A 190 11.58 4.93 -15.35
N ASN A 191 10.51 5.56 -15.82
CA ASN A 191 10.55 6.95 -16.26
C ASN A 191 10.85 7.91 -15.09
N HIS A 192 11.87 8.76 -15.27
CA HIS A 192 12.34 9.74 -14.30
C HIS A 192 11.46 10.98 -14.18
N GLY A 193 10.51 11.22 -15.10
CA GLY A 193 9.62 12.38 -15.06
C GLY A 193 8.66 12.38 -13.87
N LEU A 194 8.34 11.20 -13.35
CA LEU A 194 7.31 10.99 -12.32
C LEU A 194 7.77 11.32 -10.91
N LYS A 195 9.08 11.37 -10.70
CA LYS A 195 9.69 11.60 -9.39
C LYS A 195 9.10 10.64 -8.33
N ASN A 196 8.90 9.38 -8.72
CA ASN A 196 8.38 8.31 -7.90
C ASN A 196 9.07 6.97 -8.20
N ASP A 197 9.73 6.40 -7.18
CA ASP A 197 10.45 5.13 -7.25
C ASP A 197 9.67 3.94 -6.66
N ASN A 198 8.37 4.09 -6.41
CA ASN A 198 7.55 2.98 -5.92
C ASN A 198 7.46 1.87 -6.98
N PHE A 199 7.67 0.64 -6.54
CA PHE A 199 7.51 -0.61 -7.32
C PHE A 199 6.58 -1.60 -6.60
N ILE A 200 5.92 -1.17 -5.52
CA ILE A 200 4.94 -1.95 -4.76
C ILE A 200 3.67 -1.12 -4.55
N ASN A 201 2.52 -1.77 -4.66
CA ASN A 201 1.19 -1.17 -4.48
C ASN A 201 0.76 -1.16 -3.00
N ASN A 202 1.68 -0.84 -2.10
CA ASN A 202 1.46 -0.92 -0.65
C ASN A 202 0.31 0.00 -0.17
N MET A 203 0.09 1.12 -0.88
CA MET A 203 -1.01 2.03 -0.57
C MET A 203 -2.39 1.36 -0.71
N CYS A 204 -2.60 0.54 -1.74
CA CYS A 204 -3.83 -0.23 -1.93
C CYS A 204 -4.03 -1.30 -0.85
N GLU A 205 -2.97 -2.03 -0.50
CA GLU A 205 -3.03 -3.02 0.57
C GLU A 205 -3.43 -2.36 1.92
N VAL A 206 -2.79 -1.24 2.28
CA VAL A 206 -3.09 -0.51 3.52
C VAL A 206 -4.52 0.05 3.50
N TRP A 207 -4.98 0.60 2.38
CA TRP A 207 -6.35 1.09 2.27
C TRP A 207 -7.39 0.00 2.45
N ASN A 208 -7.22 -1.13 1.75
CA ASN A 208 -8.13 -2.26 1.85
C ASN A 208 -8.24 -2.82 3.27
N SER A 209 -7.15 -2.78 4.04
CA SER A 209 -7.15 -3.11 5.47
C SER A 209 -7.92 -2.10 6.32
N MET A 210 -7.86 -0.80 5.99
CA MET A 210 -8.59 0.24 6.73
C MET A 210 -10.11 0.15 6.54
N ILE A 211 -10.59 -0.28 5.38
CA ILE A 211 -12.03 -0.30 5.04
C ILE A 211 -12.70 -1.67 5.18
N VAL A 212 -12.09 -2.60 5.92
CA VAL A 212 -12.63 -3.96 6.07
C VAL A 212 -14.05 -3.94 6.63
N GLU A 213 -14.30 -3.15 7.68
CA GLU A 213 -15.62 -3.06 8.33
C GLU A 213 -16.66 -2.38 7.44
N ALA A 214 -16.25 -1.34 6.69
CA ALA A 214 -17.14 -0.67 5.75
C ALA A 214 -17.63 -1.64 4.66
N ARG A 215 -16.76 -2.55 4.18
CA ARG A 215 -17.09 -3.54 3.14
C ARG A 215 -18.07 -4.64 3.56
N GLU A 216 -18.38 -4.73 4.84
CA GLU A 216 -19.38 -5.66 5.37
C GLU A 216 -20.80 -5.06 5.37
N LYS A 217 -20.91 -3.75 5.10
CA LYS A 217 -22.17 -2.99 5.17
C LYS A 217 -22.88 -2.93 3.80
N PRO A 218 -24.19 -2.59 3.78
CA PRO A 218 -24.91 -2.32 2.54
C PRO A 218 -24.20 -1.24 1.70
N ILE A 219 -24.33 -1.31 0.38
CA ILE A 219 -23.58 -0.47 -0.57
C ILE A 219 -23.65 1.03 -0.22
N LEU A 220 -24.84 1.55 0.05
CA LEU A 220 -25.01 2.97 0.39
C LEU A 220 -24.28 3.34 1.69
N THR A 221 -24.40 2.52 2.73
CA THR A 221 -23.73 2.74 4.02
C THR A 221 -22.22 2.62 3.87
N MET A 222 -21.73 1.65 3.11
CA MET A 222 -20.31 1.51 2.80
C MET A 222 -19.77 2.75 2.05
N CYS A 223 -20.46 3.21 1.01
CA CYS A 223 -20.06 4.40 0.26
C CYS A 223 -20.01 5.63 1.16
N GLU A 224 -20.97 5.80 2.07
CA GLU A 224 -21.00 6.90 3.02
C GLU A 224 -19.84 6.83 4.04
N GLU A 225 -19.50 5.64 4.52
CA GLU A 225 -18.36 5.45 5.43
C GLU A 225 -17.02 5.68 4.75
N ILE A 226 -16.87 5.24 3.49
CA ILE A 226 -15.70 5.54 2.66
C ILE A 226 -15.58 7.06 2.48
N ARG A 227 -16.66 7.74 2.08
CA ARG A 227 -16.71 9.20 1.93
C ARG A 227 -16.32 9.91 3.23
N CYS A 228 -16.90 9.52 4.36
CA CYS A 228 -16.56 10.06 5.68
C CYS A 228 -15.09 9.82 6.05
N THR A 229 -14.53 8.65 5.70
CA THR A 229 -13.13 8.33 5.94
C THR A 229 -12.19 9.23 5.13
N ILE A 230 -12.52 9.46 3.85
CA ILE A 230 -11.80 10.37 2.96
C ILE A 230 -11.86 11.80 3.53
N LEU A 231 -13.06 12.29 3.86
CA LEU A 231 -13.29 13.62 4.42
C LEU A 231 -12.46 13.85 5.69
N LYS A 232 -12.54 12.93 6.66
CA LYS A 232 -11.79 13.02 7.93
C LYS A 232 -10.28 13.03 7.70
N LYS A 233 -9.76 12.21 6.78
CA LYS A 233 -8.33 12.17 6.44
C LYS A 233 -7.88 13.48 5.78
N MET A 234 -8.60 13.96 4.78
CA MET A 234 -8.29 15.23 4.11
C MET A 234 -8.28 16.40 5.10
N ALA A 235 -9.31 16.52 5.94
CA ALA A 235 -9.38 17.57 6.96
C ALA A 235 -8.22 17.49 7.97
N LYS A 236 -7.89 16.26 8.42
CA LYS A 236 -6.75 16.02 9.32
C LYS A 236 -5.43 16.45 8.67
N HIS A 237 -5.18 16.05 7.43
CA HIS A 237 -3.93 16.36 6.73
C HIS A 237 -3.83 17.85 6.41
N LYS A 238 -4.91 18.50 5.95
CA LYS A 238 -4.97 19.96 5.77
C LYS A 238 -4.59 20.70 7.05
N ARG A 239 -5.14 20.29 8.20
CA ARG A 239 -4.87 20.92 9.49
C ARG A 239 -3.42 20.71 9.96
N ILE A 240 -2.90 19.49 9.86
CA ILE A 240 -1.55 19.16 10.35
C ILE A 240 -0.50 19.81 9.44
N LEU A 241 -0.63 19.61 8.13
CA LEU A 241 0.38 20.05 7.17
C LEU A 241 0.28 21.54 6.84
N GLY A 242 -0.90 22.15 7.00
CA GLY A 242 -1.08 23.60 6.85
C GLY A 242 -0.32 24.43 7.90
N ARG A 243 0.04 23.82 9.04
CA ARG A 243 0.85 24.45 10.11
C ARG A 243 2.35 24.25 9.92
N CYS A 244 2.76 23.40 8.97
CA CYS A 244 4.17 23.12 8.74
C CYS A 244 4.83 24.33 8.07
N ILE A 245 5.95 24.76 8.65
CA ILE A 245 6.81 25.82 8.13
C ILE A 245 7.99 25.13 7.45
N GLY A 246 8.30 25.55 6.23
CA GLY A 246 9.39 24.98 5.44
C GLY A 246 9.00 24.78 3.98
N LYS A 247 10.01 24.47 3.16
CA LYS A 247 9.84 24.25 1.72
C LYS A 247 9.29 22.85 1.41
N LEU A 248 9.78 21.83 2.12
CA LEU A 248 9.45 20.44 1.86
C LEU A 248 8.36 19.92 2.78
N ALA A 249 7.57 18.95 2.29
CA ALA A 249 6.68 18.20 3.16
C ALA A 249 7.49 17.52 4.28
N PRO A 250 6.97 17.43 5.52
CA PRO A 250 7.75 17.04 6.70
C PRO A 250 8.47 15.68 6.55
N MET A 251 7.81 14.69 5.96
CA MET A 251 8.39 13.37 5.71
C MET A 251 9.58 13.45 4.74
N GLN A 252 9.54 14.36 3.77
CA GLN A 252 10.59 14.53 2.79
C GLN A 252 11.76 15.33 3.36
N GLN A 253 11.49 16.35 4.18
CA GLN A 253 12.52 17.04 4.95
C GLN A 253 13.24 16.07 5.89
N TRP A 254 12.48 15.27 6.64
CA TRP A 254 13.03 14.25 7.52
C TRP A 254 13.91 13.25 6.75
N ARG A 255 13.47 12.79 5.58
CA ARG A 255 14.25 11.89 4.72
C ARG A 255 15.55 12.52 4.25
N LEU A 256 15.51 13.79 3.84
CA LEU A 256 16.67 14.54 3.39
C LEU A 256 17.70 14.69 4.52
N ASP A 257 17.25 15.13 5.70
CA ASP A 257 18.12 15.44 6.84
C ASP A 257 18.62 14.19 7.56
N SER A 258 17.82 13.13 7.64
CA SER A 258 18.16 11.93 8.42
C SER A 258 18.92 10.88 7.59
N HIS A 259 18.70 10.82 6.28
CA HIS A 259 19.27 9.75 5.45
C HIS A 259 20.24 10.24 4.38
N ILE A 260 20.03 11.42 3.80
CA ILE A 260 20.78 11.84 2.61
C ILE A 260 21.95 12.74 3.00
N LYS A 261 21.70 13.86 3.68
CA LYS A 261 22.73 14.80 4.14
C LYS A 261 23.81 14.15 5.04
N PRO A 262 23.49 13.24 5.97
CA PRO A 262 24.52 12.64 6.82
C PRO A 262 25.47 11.71 6.04
N GLN A 263 24.98 11.12 4.96
CA GLN A 263 25.77 10.22 4.12
C GLN A 263 26.63 10.99 3.11
N SER A 264 26.20 12.17 2.65
CA SER A 264 26.86 12.91 1.57
C SER A 264 28.32 13.29 1.88
N HIS A 265 28.65 13.58 3.14
CA HIS A 265 30.02 13.96 3.56
C HIS A 265 31.07 12.87 3.31
N LYS A 266 30.65 11.62 3.08
CA LYS A 266 31.53 10.48 2.80
C LYS A 266 31.86 10.33 1.31
N TRP A 267 31.30 11.19 0.45
CA TRP A 267 31.39 11.04 -0.99
C TRP A 267 32.11 12.22 -1.63
N ASN A 268 32.99 11.90 -2.58
CA ASN A 268 33.53 12.87 -3.52
C ASN A 268 32.70 12.79 -4.80
N ALA A 269 31.98 13.86 -5.11
CA ALA A 269 31.19 13.93 -6.32
C ALA A 269 32.12 14.00 -7.55
N GLN A 270 31.90 13.09 -8.49
CA GLN A 270 32.47 13.13 -9.83
C GLN A 270 31.31 13.23 -10.82
N TRP A 271 31.54 13.96 -11.91
CA TRP A 271 30.51 14.15 -12.92
C TRP A 271 30.23 12.84 -13.66
N SER A 272 28.95 12.51 -13.82
CA SER A 272 28.48 11.38 -14.62
C SER A 272 27.18 11.77 -15.30
N LYS A 273 27.00 11.30 -16.54
CA LYS A 273 25.80 11.56 -17.35
C LYS A 273 24.54 10.84 -16.81
N ASP A 274 24.72 9.82 -15.97
CA ASP A 274 23.64 9.00 -15.42
C ASP A 274 23.27 9.44 -14.01
N TYR A 275 22.48 10.50 -13.89
CA TYR A 275 22.02 10.99 -12.60
C TYR A 275 20.62 10.45 -12.28
N ASP A 276 20.51 9.60 -11.25
CA ASP A 276 19.23 9.05 -10.78
C ASP A 276 18.34 10.18 -10.21
N ARG A 277 17.34 10.58 -11.00
CA ARG A 277 16.29 11.53 -10.63
C ARG A 277 14.96 10.86 -10.31
N LEU A 278 14.93 9.53 -10.14
CA LEU A 278 13.69 8.76 -10.08
C LEU A 278 12.82 9.15 -8.88
N THR A 279 13.43 9.52 -7.76
CA THR A 279 12.70 9.78 -6.50
C THR A 279 12.17 11.21 -6.35
N GLY A 280 12.67 12.16 -7.16
CA GLY A 280 12.45 13.60 -6.94
C GLY A 280 13.26 14.22 -5.80
N MET A 281 14.11 13.45 -5.13
CA MET A 281 15.02 13.90 -4.09
C MET A 281 16.46 13.81 -4.61
N PRO A 282 17.35 14.78 -4.34
CA PRO A 282 18.76 14.66 -4.69
C PRO A 282 19.37 13.44 -3.99
N CYS A 283 20.20 12.69 -4.71
CA CYS A 283 20.92 11.56 -4.13
C CYS A 283 22.09 12.05 -3.26
N VAL A 284 22.69 11.16 -2.48
CA VAL A 284 23.82 11.47 -1.59
C VAL A 284 24.99 12.13 -2.33
N HIS A 285 25.23 11.74 -3.58
CA HIS A 285 26.29 12.29 -4.42
C HIS A 285 26.01 13.73 -4.84
N SER A 286 24.78 14.06 -5.21
CA SER A 286 24.43 15.45 -5.55
C SER A 286 24.43 16.36 -4.36
N VAL A 287 23.97 15.88 -3.20
CA VAL A 287 24.07 16.68 -1.97
C VAL A 287 25.54 16.98 -1.65
N ALA A 288 26.45 16.02 -1.87
CA ALA A 288 27.89 16.25 -1.71
C ALA A 288 28.42 17.30 -2.72
N ALA A 289 28.00 17.21 -3.99
CA ALA A 289 28.37 18.17 -5.02
C ALA A 289 27.86 19.59 -4.71
N ILE A 290 26.57 19.73 -4.38
CA ILE A 290 25.93 21.00 -4.02
C ILE A 290 26.64 21.65 -2.83
N SER A 291 26.95 20.86 -1.79
CA SER A 291 27.66 21.34 -0.60
C SER A 291 29.08 21.82 -0.95
N LYS A 292 29.82 21.05 -1.75
CA LYS A 292 31.19 21.39 -2.16
C LYS A 292 31.23 22.66 -3.03
N LEU A 293 30.28 22.81 -3.94
CA LEU A 293 30.19 23.95 -4.86
C LEU A 293 29.52 25.18 -4.23
N ARG A 294 28.95 25.06 -3.02
CA ARG A 294 28.28 26.15 -2.28
C ARG A 294 27.23 26.91 -3.10
N ILE A 295 26.50 26.17 -3.94
CA ILE A 295 25.62 26.76 -4.96
C ILE A 295 24.31 27.30 -4.35
N LYS A 296 23.55 26.42 -3.69
CA LYS A 296 22.21 26.68 -3.13
C LYS A 296 21.93 25.72 -1.98
N VAL A 297 20.83 25.95 -1.26
CA VAL A 297 20.32 24.98 -0.29
C VAL A 297 19.79 23.74 -1.00
N THR A 298 20.00 22.57 -0.41
CA THR A 298 19.67 21.27 -1.04
C THR A 298 18.18 21.13 -1.36
N GLU A 299 17.33 21.74 -0.54
CA GLU A 299 15.88 21.79 -0.67
C GLU A 299 15.42 22.42 -2.00
N ASP A 300 16.25 23.26 -2.63
CA ASP A 300 15.95 23.89 -3.91
C ASP A 300 15.99 22.93 -5.10
N PHE A 301 16.64 21.77 -4.94
CA PHE A 301 16.78 20.74 -5.97
C PHE A 301 15.79 19.59 -5.78
N VAL A 302 14.84 19.73 -4.86
CA VAL A 302 13.79 18.75 -4.63
C VAL A 302 12.61 19.03 -5.55
N SER A 303 12.01 17.97 -6.08
CA SER A 303 10.84 18.02 -6.95
C SER A 303 9.70 18.85 -6.33
N PRO A 304 9.02 19.72 -7.11
CA PRO A 304 7.86 20.47 -6.66
C PRO A 304 6.76 19.59 -6.05
N TYR A 305 6.61 18.35 -6.51
CA TYR A 305 5.64 17.38 -5.98
C TYR A 305 5.88 16.96 -4.52
N LEU A 306 7.04 17.28 -3.94
CA LEU A 306 7.43 16.91 -2.58
C LEU A 306 7.39 18.10 -1.61
N THR A 307 6.87 19.24 -2.07
CA THR A 307 6.85 20.50 -1.32
C THR A 307 5.59 20.68 -0.48
N ILE A 308 5.65 21.60 0.50
CA ILE A 308 4.44 22.06 1.21
C ILE A 308 3.46 22.74 0.25
N ASP A 309 3.93 23.39 -0.81
CA ASP A 309 3.04 24.03 -1.79
C ASP A 309 2.23 22.99 -2.56
N ALA A 310 2.80 21.84 -2.90
CA ALA A 310 2.04 20.71 -3.43
C ALA A 310 0.97 20.25 -2.43
N VAL A 311 1.29 20.13 -1.13
CA VAL A 311 0.29 19.80 -0.10
C VAL A 311 -0.85 20.82 -0.05
N ARG A 312 -0.52 22.12 -0.08
CA ARG A 312 -1.52 23.20 -0.08
C ARG A 312 -2.46 23.08 -1.27
N LYS A 313 -1.93 22.79 -2.47
CA LYS A 313 -2.72 22.54 -3.68
C LYS A 313 -3.60 21.29 -3.57
N ILE A 314 -3.08 20.20 -3.00
CA ILE A 314 -3.81 18.93 -2.83
C ILE A 314 -5.04 19.11 -1.93
N TYR A 315 -4.89 19.84 -0.83
CA TYR A 315 -5.94 20.01 0.18
C TYR A 315 -6.61 21.40 0.14
N ASP A 316 -6.47 22.11 -0.97
CA ASP A 316 -7.09 23.43 -1.16
C ASP A 316 -8.61 23.32 -1.05
N LEU A 317 -9.19 22.36 -1.78
CA LEU A 317 -10.60 21.99 -1.68
C LEU A 317 -10.86 20.99 -0.55
N CYS A 318 -12.06 21.06 0.03
CA CYS A 318 -12.53 20.15 1.05
C CYS A 318 -13.72 19.32 0.54
N VAL A 319 -13.82 18.08 1.03
CA VAL A 319 -15.05 17.31 0.88
C VAL A 319 -16.06 17.87 1.87
N ASN A 320 -17.18 18.37 1.35
CA ASN A 320 -18.24 18.92 2.20
C ASN A 320 -19.03 17.79 2.89
N PRO A 321 -19.57 18.04 4.10
CA PRO A 321 -20.57 17.16 4.68
C PRO A 321 -21.79 17.08 3.75
N VAL A 322 -22.44 15.93 3.72
CA VAL A 322 -23.71 15.73 3.02
C VAL A 322 -24.81 15.89 4.03
N ASN A 323 -25.89 16.58 3.66
CA ASN A 323 -27.04 16.76 4.53
C ASN A 323 -27.70 15.41 4.86
N SER A 324 -28.54 15.38 5.90
CA SER A 324 -29.31 14.18 6.19
C SER A 324 -30.24 13.84 5.01
N LYS A 325 -30.65 12.58 4.93
CA LYS A 325 -31.51 12.05 3.85
C LYS A 325 -32.79 12.86 3.64
N GLU A 326 -33.27 13.54 4.67
CA GLU A 326 -34.47 14.36 4.67
C GLU A 326 -34.32 15.62 3.79
N PHE A 327 -33.09 16.11 3.63
CA PHE A 327 -32.76 17.29 2.82
C PHE A 327 -32.17 16.93 1.45
N CYS A 328 -32.10 15.63 1.11
CA CYS A 328 -31.69 15.22 -0.22
C CYS A 328 -32.78 15.56 -1.24
N GLU A 329 -32.39 16.14 -2.37
CA GLU A 329 -33.28 16.36 -3.50
C GLU A 329 -33.90 15.03 -3.93
N LYS A 330 -35.23 15.03 -4.09
CA LYS A 330 -35.96 13.87 -4.58
C LYS A 330 -35.86 13.87 -6.09
N THR A 331 -35.43 12.75 -6.66
CA THR A 331 -35.41 12.54 -8.11
C THR A 331 -36.65 11.75 -8.53
N ASP A 332 -37.11 11.99 -9.75
CA ASP A 332 -38.23 11.25 -10.36
C ASP A 332 -37.80 9.86 -10.87
N HIS A 333 -36.50 9.56 -10.80
CA HIS A 333 -35.98 8.26 -11.20
C HIS A 333 -36.49 7.15 -10.26
N PRO A 334 -36.88 5.98 -10.81
CA PRO A 334 -37.32 4.86 -9.99
C PRO A 334 -36.18 4.39 -9.08
N LYS A 335 -36.50 4.12 -7.82
CA LYS A 335 -35.52 3.60 -6.86
C LYS A 335 -35.08 2.19 -7.29
N PRO A 336 -33.78 1.96 -7.50
CA PRO A 336 -33.32 0.64 -7.86
C PRO A 336 -33.50 -0.32 -6.69
N GLN A 337 -33.85 -1.56 -7.02
CA GLN A 337 -33.82 -2.68 -6.11
C GLN A 337 -32.37 -3.03 -5.75
N PRO A 338 -32.11 -3.56 -4.55
CA PRO A 338 -30.77 -3.96 -4.15
C PRO A 338 -30.22 -5.05 -5.10
N PRO A 339 -28.89 -5.23 -5.14
CA PRO A 339 -28.30 -6.32 -5.91
C PRO A 339 -28.88 -7.67 -5.50
N ARG A 340 -28.77 -8.66 -6.38
CA ARG A 340 -29.14 -10.03 -6.03
C ARG A 340 -28.25 -10.53 -4.90
N ILE A 341 -28.84 -11.18 -3.91
CA ILE A 341 -28.09 -11.82 -2.82
C ILE A 341 -27.24 -12.95 -3.40
N VAL A 342 -25.95 -12.90 -3.15
CA VAL A 342 -25.00 -13.95 -3.57
C VAL A 342 -24.72 -14.81 -2.34
N ARG A 343 -24.81 -16.14 -2.50
CA ARG A 343 -24.37 -17.04 -1.43
C ARG A 343 -22.87 -16.80 -1.20
N PRO A 344 -22.44 -16.43 0.01
CA PRO A 344 -21.03 -16.18 0.27
C PRO A 344 -20.24 -17.43 -0.11
N VAL A 345 -19.11 -17.24 -0.80
CA VAL A 345 -18.21 -18.34 -1.16
C VAL A 345 -17.83 -19.04 0.14
N GLY A 346 -18.30 -20.28 0.30
CA GLY A 346 -18.01 -21.07 1.48
C GLY A 346 -16.50 -21.16 1.72
N ARG A 347 -16.10 -21.53 2.93
CA ARG A 347 -14.68 -21.68 3.31
C ARG A 347 -13.88 -22.36 2.18
N PRO A 348 -12.78 -21.75 1.69
CA PRO A 348 -11.98 -22.35 0.63
C PRO A 348 -11.61 -23.79 0.98
N LYS A 349 -11.88 -24.73 0.08
CA LYS A 349 -11.40 -26.11 0.24
C LYS A 349 -9.88 -26.07 0.28
N LYS A 350 -9.29 -26.61 1.35
CA LYS A 350 -7.82 -26.69 1.52
C LYS A 350 -7.12 -27.54 0.46
N HIS A 351 -7.85 -28.34 -0.29
CA HIS A 351 -7.33 -29.16 -1.38
C HIS A 351 -8.09 -28.83 -2.68
N ARG A 352 -7.35 -28.45 -3.71
CA ARG A 352 -7.84 -28.40 -5.09
C ARG A 352 -7.77 -29.82 -5.64
N THR A 353 -8.88 -30.34 -6.17
CA THR A 353 -8.85 -31.52 -7.04
C THR A 353 -8.19 -31.11 -8.35
N GLU A 354 -7.19 -31.87 -8.79
CA GLU A 354 -6.51 -31.64 -10.06
C GLU A 354 -7.53 -31.62 -11.20
N SER A 355 -7.55 -30.51 -11.93
CA SER A 355 -8.36 -30.35 -13.14
C SER A 355 -7.68 -31.14 -14.26
N GLY A 356 -8.20 -32.33 -14.57
CA GLY A 356 -7.69 -33.19 -15.65
C GLY A 356 -7.81 -34.70 -15.40
N ALA A 357 -8.22 -35.14 -14.20
CA ALA A 357 -8.46 -36.56 -13.97
C ALA A 357 -9.72 -37.03 -14.72
N PRO A 358 -9.67 -38.16 -15.47
CA PRO A 358 -10.86 -38.80 -16.01
C PRO A 358 -11.89 -39.05 -14.90
N PRO A 359 -13.20 -39.05 -15.21
CA PRO A 359 -14.20 -39.45 -14.23
C PRO A 359 -13.79 -40.81 -13.64
N PRO A 360 -13.78 -40.98 -12.30
CA PRO A 360 -13.45 -42.26 -11.72
C PRO A 360 -14.39 -43.33 -12.31
N PRO A 361 -13.87 -44.52 -12.65
CA PRO A 361 -14.69 -45.58 -13.20
C PRO A 361 -15.86 -45.87 -12.24
N PRO A 362 -17.05 -46.24 -12.75
CA PRO A 362 -18.18 -46.58 -11.91
C PRO A 362 -17.74 -47.71 -10.98
N VAL A 363 -17.73 -47.43 -9.68
CA VAL A 363 -17.37 -48.43 -8.67
C VAL A 363 -18.52 -49.42 -8.61
N ILE A 364 -18.38 -50.51 -9.36
CA ILE A 364 -19.10 -51.75 -9.13
C ILE A 364 -18.36 -52.44 -7.98
N GLY A 365 -18.96 -52.46 -6.80
CA GLY A 365 -18.44 -53.18 -5.64
C GLY A 365 -18.80 -52.54 -4.30
N ASP A 366 -19.40 -53.35 -3.43
CA ASP A 366 -19.87 -53.04 -2.08
C ASP A 366 -18.76 -52.56 -1.13
N LYS A 367 -18.30 -51.32 -1.29
CA LYS A 367 -17.53 -50.63 -0.26
C LYS A 367 -18.48 -49.76 0.56
N VAL A 368 -18.88 -50.32 1.69
CA VAL A 368 -19.67 -49.72 2.77
C VAL A 368 -19.40 -48.23 2.91
N ARG A 369 -20.39 -47.39 2.56
CA ARG A 369 -20.42 -45.98 2.98
C ARG A 369 -20.38 -45.99 4.51
N ARG A 370 -19.25 -45.62 5.12
CA ARG A 370 -19.20 -45.37 6.56
C ARG A 370 -20.09 -44.16 6.86
N THR A 371 -21.36 -44.42 7.16
CA THR A 371 -22.27 -43.46 7.77
C THR A 371 -21.72 -43.17 9.18
N PHE A 372 -21.01 -42.05 9.33
CA PHE A 372 -20.60 -41.58 10.64
C PHE A 372 -21.85 -41.13 11.41
N GLN A 373 -22.43 -42.04 12.20
CA GLN A 373 -23.44 -41.70 13.19
C GLN A 373 -22.75 -41.03 14.38
N VAL A 374 -23.01 -39.74 14.57
CA VAL A 374 -22.57 -39.00 15.76
C VAL A 374 -23.34 -39.51 16.98
N MET A 375 -22.63 -39.87 18.05
CA MET A 375 -23.23 -40.18 19.35
C MET A 375 -23.17 -38.96 20.28
N CYS A 376 -24.30 -38.67 20.92
CA CYS A 376 -24.43 -37.58 21.86
C CYS A 376 -23.69 -37.92 23.16
N SER A 377 -22.70 -37.12 23.54
CA SER A 377 -21.96 -37.35 24.78
C SER A 377 -22.76 -37.08 26.06
N LYS A 378 -23.97 -36.49 25.98
CA LYS A 378 -24.86 -36.21 27.12
C LYS A 378 -25.80 -37.40 27.38
N CYS A 379 -26.59 -37.82 26.40
CA CYS A 379 -27.58 -38.91 26.56
C CYS A 379 -27.14 -40.26 25.98
N GLY A 380 -26.05 -40.32 25.19
CA GLY A 380 -25.58 -41.56 24.55
C GLY A 380 -26.25 -41.91 23.23
N GLU A 381 -27.35 -41.24 22.86
CA GLU A 381 -28.10 -41.54 21.63
C GLU A 381 -27.42 -41.04 20.35
N LYS A 382 -27.75 -41.68 19.23
CA LYS A 382 -27.18 -41.40 17.91
C LYS A 382 -27.96 -40.29 17.19
N GLY A 383 -27.28 -39.55 16.30
CA GLY A 383 -27.89 -38.60 15.36
C GLY A 383 -27.86 -37.13 15.77
N HIS A 384 -27.36 -36.77 16.96
CA HIS A 384 -27.29 -35.39 17.42
C HIS A 384 -26.10 -35.13 18.38
N TYR A 385 -25.71 -33.87 18.53
CA TYR A 385 -24.64 -33.46 19.44
C TYR A 385 -25.19 -33.09 20.81
N TYR A 386 -24.37 -33.16 21.87
CA TYR A 386 -24.79 -32.79 23.23
C TYR A 386 -25.35 -31.37 23.36
N LYS A 387 -24.91 -30.44 22.49
CA LYS A 387 -25.37 -29.05 22.46
C LYS A 387 -26.81 -28.90 21.97
N THR A 388 -27.27 -29.86 21.17
CA THR A 388 -28.62 -29.90 20.58
C THR A 388 -29.46 -31.01 21.19
N CYS A 389 -28.99 -31.62 22.29
CA CYS A 389 -29.63 -32.74 22.96
C CYS A 389 -30.73 -32.26 23.91
N LYS A 390 -31.96 -32.70 23.66
CA LYS A 390 -33.13 -32.43 24.53
C LYS A 390 -33.29 -33.44 25.67
N GLY A 391 -32.58 -34.58 25.63
CA GLY A 391 -32.66 -35.64 26.64
C GLY A 391 -31.87 -35.34 27.93
N ALA A 392 -32.19 -36.09 29.00
CA ALA A 392 -31.44 -36.05 30.26
C ALA A 392 -30.03 -36.67 30.10
N PRO A 393 -29.05 -36.29 30.95
CA PRO A 393 -27.74 -36.91 30.94
C PRO A 393 -27.81 -38.39 31.30
N ALA A 394 -27.07 -39.24 30.58
CA ALA A 394 -26.96 -40.67 30.86
C ALA A 394 -26.15 -40.97 32.14
N LYS A 395 -25.38 -39.99 32.64
CA LYS A 395 -24.67 -40.07 33.92
C LYS A 395 -25.02 -38.87 34.81
N PRO A 396 -25.24 -39.06 36.12
CA PRO A 396 -25.62 -37.98 37.04
C PRO A 396 -24.58 -36.85 37.17
N ASP A 397 -23.30 -37.16 36.93
CA ASP A 397 -22.13 -36.29 37.10
C ASP A 397 -21.69 -35.58 35.81
N TRP A 398 -22.49 -35.67 34.74
CA TRP A 398 -22.09 -35.18 33.43
C TRP A 398 -21.99 -33.64 33.38
N GLN A 399 -20.82 -33.13 32.94
CA GLN A 399 -20.60 -31.69 32.71
C GLN A 399 -20.12 -31.39 31.28
N PRO A 400 -20.58 -30.27 30.66
CA PRO A 400 -20.15 -29.88 29.34
C PRO A 400 -18.68 -29.40 29.33
N LYS A 401 -17.87 -29.93 28.39
CA LYS A 401 -16.46 -29.54 28.23
C LYS A 401 -16.33 -28.04 27.91
N ARG A 402 -15.74 -27.25 28.82
CA ARG A 402 -15.32 -25.86 28.56
C ARG A 402 -14.09 -25.83 27.64
N LYS A 403 -14.01 -24.85 26.73
CA LYS A 403 -12.83 -24.65 25.88
C LYS A 403 -11.64 -24.24 26.77
N LYS A 404 -10.50 -24.94 26.65
CA LYS A 404 -9.21 -24.41 27.13
C LYS A 404 -8.89 -23.13 26.35
N ALA A 405 -8.46 -22.08 27.05
CA ALA A 405 -7.99 -20.86 26.43
C ALA A 405 -6.86 -21.20 25.44
N LYS A 406 -6.95 -20.67 24.21
CA LYS A 406 -5.86 -20.80 23.24
C LYS A 406 -4.69 -19.94 23.72
N THR A 407 -3.59 -20.57 24.11
CA THR A 407 -2.28 -19.91 24.12
C THR A 407 -1.98 -19.47 22.69
N GLY A 408 -1.90 -18.16 22.48
CA GLY A 408 -1.56 -17.58 21.18
C GLY A 408 -0.14 -18.00 20.79
N SER A 409 -0.02 -18.80 19.75
CA SER A 409 1.26 -18.99 19.07
C SER A 409 1.67 -17.63 18.48
N LYS A 410 2.71 -17.01 19.03
CA LYS A 410 3.33 -15.82 18.46
C LYS A 410 3.79 -16.16 17.04
N ALA A 411 3.12 -15.60 16.04
CA ALA A 411 3.68 -15.53 14.70
C ALA A 411 4.92 -14.63 14.77
N LEU A 412 6.07 -15.17 14.41
CA LEU A 412 7.33 -14.44 14.33
C LEU A 412 7.21 -13.43 13.18
N VAL A 413 6.90 -12.17 13.50
CA VAL A 413 6.99 -11.05 12.56
C VAL A 413 8.47 -10.75 12.38
N VAL A 414 9.02 -11.13 11.23
CA VAL A 414 10.32 -10.62 10.79
C VAL A 414 10.11 -9.16 10.41
N MET A 415 10.54 -8.26 11.29
CA MET A 415 10.56 -6.83 11.02
C MET A 415 11.66 -6.51 10.01
N THR A 416 11.30 -5.90 8.89
CA THR A 416 12.26 -5.14 8.09
C THR A 416 12.43 -3.78 8.75
N GLU A 417 13.64 -3.47 9.21
CA GLU A 417 14.03 -2.17 9.73
C GLU A 417 13.73 -1.07 8.70
N ASN A 418 12.67 -0.30 8.98
CA ASN A 418 12.46 1.09 8.55
C ASN A 418 11.14 1.57 9.18
N VAL A 419 11.17 1.80 10.49
CA VAL A 419 10.16 2.61 11.18
C VAL A 419 10.92 3.58 12.07
N ALA A 420 10.85 4.87 11.75
CA ALA A 420 11.38 5.93 12.59
C ALA A 420 10.45 6.15 13.81
N PRO A 421 11.01 6.49 14.99
CA PRO A 421 10.22 6.78 16.18
C PRO A 421 9.47 8.11 16.07
N ALA A 422 8.42 8.26 16.87
CA ALA A 422 7.65 9.50 17.00
C ALA A 422 8.54 10.68 17.44
N PRO A 423 8.29 11.91 16.96
CA PRO A 423 9.06 13.09 17.35
C PRO A 423 8.84 13.44 18.84
N PRO A 424 9.82 14.07 19.50
CA PRO A 424 9.71 14.47 20.90
C PRO A 424 8.65 15.57 21.10
N PRO A 425 8.04 15.67 22.30
CA PRO A 425 7.17 16.79 22.63
C PRO A 425 7.98 18.09 22.63
N ILE A 426 7.42 19.11 21.98
CA ILE A 426 7.96 20.47 21.93
C ILE A 426 8.00 21.01 23.37
N GLY A 427 9.19 21.36 23.84
CA GLY A 427 9.40 21.99 25.15
C GLY A 427 8.70 23.35 25.21
N ASN A 428 7.97 23.56 26.31
CA ASN A 428 7.37 24.83 26.65
C ASN A 428 8.46 25.88 26.89
N VAL A 429 8.28 27.04 26.26
CA VAL A 429 9.01 28.26 26.58
C VAL A 429 8.55 28.73 27.97
N ALA A 430 9.53 29.01 28.83
CA ALA A 430 9.30 29.50 30.19
C ALA A 430 8.83 30.96 30.19
N GLY A 431 7.75 31.22 30.95
CA GLY A 431 7.67 32.23 32.00
C GLY A 431 7.55 33.71 31.63
N ILE A 432 6.33 34.25 31.78
CA ILE A 432 6.08 35.50 32.52
C ILE A 432 4.82 35.28 33.38
N ASP A 433 4.95 35.58 34.68
CA ASP A 433 3.96 35.54 35.76
C ASP A 433 2.67 36.34 35.45
N GLY A 434 1.49 36.16 36.03
CA GLY A 434 0.98 35.40 37.17
C GLY A 434 -0.44 35.94 37.43
N GLY A 435 -1.35 35.14 38.00
CA GLY A 435 -2.71 35.64 38.30
C GLY A 435 -3.76 34.55 38.53
N VAL A 436 -3.86 34.14 39.79
CA VAL A 436 -4.70 33.09 40.38
C VAL A 436 -6.20 33.37 40.22
N ASN A 437 -7.01 32.31 40.01
CA ASN A 437 -8.29 32.09 40.72
C ASN A 437 -8.77 30.64 40.54
N ASN A 438 -8.74 29.89 41.65
CA ASN A 438 -9.24 28.53 41.82
C ASN A 438 -10.76 28.55 42.10
N ILE A 439 -11.53 27.67 41.44
CA ILE A 439 -12.79 27.14 41.94
C ILE A 439 -12.76 25.61 41.75
N PRO A 440 -13.04 24.80 42.78
CA PRO A 440 -12.89 23.35 42.74
C PRO A 440 -14.17 22.69 42.23
N VAL A 441 -14.07 21.77 41.27
CA VAL A 441 -15.18 20.89 40.88
C VAL A 441 -14.71 19.43 40.89
N LYS A 442 -15.47 18.64 41.66
CA LYS A 442 -15.32 17.21 41.96
C LYS A 442 -15.02 16.34 40.74
N GLU A 443 -14.07 15.43 40.91
CA GLU A 443 -13.81 14.30 40.00
C GLU A 443 -15.02 13.36 39.91
N PRO A 444 -15.44 12.97 38.70
CA PRO A 444 -16.09 11.69 38.47
C PRO A 444 -15.09 10.62 38.01
N GLU A 445 -15.30 9.41 38.50
CA GLU A 445 -14.45 8.23 38.39
C GLU A 445 -13.96 7.86 36.97
N PRO A 446 -12.78 7.21 36.86
CA PRO A 446 -12.18 6.88 35.57
C PRO A 446 -12.93 5.76 34.87
N ILE A 447 -13.52 6.10 33.71
CA ILE A 447 -13.98 5.13 32.73
C ILE A 447 -12.76 4.33 32.22
N ASN A 448 -12.87 3.02 32.44
CA ASN A 448 -11.99 1.93 32.03
C ASN A 448 -11.32 2.16 30.66
N ARG A 449 -10.01 2.43 30.66
CA ARG A 449 -9.17 2.49 29.46
C ARG A 449 -8.61 1.09 29.17
N ASP A 450 -8.97 0.56 28.02
CA ASP A 450 -8.41 -0.66 27.43
C ASP A 450 -6.86 -0.59 27.32
N PRO A 451 -6.12 -1.67 27.63
CA PRO A 451 -4.68 -1.64 27.83
C PRO A 451 -3.89 -1.97 26.55
N LEU A 452 -3.52 -0.97 25.75
CA LEU A 452 -2.47 -1.13 24.72
C LEU A 452 -1.66 0.16 24.50
N THR A 453 -1.10 0.70 25.59
CA THR A 453 0.00 1.66 25.53
C THR A 453 0.96 1.41 26.69
N TYR A 454 2.26 1.33 26.37
CA TYR A 454 3.43 1.21 27.26
C TYR A 454 3.78 -0.16 27.86
N VAL A 455 4.76 -0.84 27.24
CA VAL A 455 5.83 -1.55 27.96
C VAL A 455 7.14 -1.36 27.19
N ALA A 456 8.02 -0.49 27.69
CA ALA A 456 9.45 -0.50 27.35
C ALA A 456 10.25 0.29 28.41
N ALA A 457 10.56 -0.35 29.53
CA ALA A 457 11.73 -0.04 30.35
C ALA A 457 12.03 -1.23 31.28
N LYS A 458 13.33 -1.48 31.52
CA LYS A 458 13.96 -2.54 32.33
C LYS A 458 14.19 -3.88 31.63
N HIS A 459 15.38 -4.01 31.02
CA HIS A 459 16.45 -4.81 31.60
C HIS A 459 17.76 -4.52 30.86
N VAL A 460 18.65 -3.77 31.52
CA VAL A 460 20.08 -3.76 31.24
C VAL A 460 20.66 -4.86 32.12
N SER A 461 21.22 -5.90 31.50
CA SER A 461 22.15 -6.80 32.18
C SER A 461 23.44 -6.84 31.37
N VAL A 462 24.47 -6.38 32.06
CA VAL A 462 25.89 -6.39 31.73
C VAL A 462 26.32 -7.76 31.20
N ILE A 463 26.94 -7.76 30.01
CA ILE A 463 28.02 -8.72 29.69
C ILE A 463 29.15 -7.86 29.12
N GLN A 464 30.09 -7.53 30.00
CA GLN A 464 31.45 -7.20 29.62
C GLN A 464 32.04 -8.49 29.05
N ASP A 465 32.45 -8.48 27.78
CA ASP A 465 33.34 -9.52 27.28
C ASP A 465 34.72 -8.93 27.03
N THR A 466 35.60 -9.34 27.93
CA THR A 466 37.04 -9.16 27.94
C THR A 466 37.67 -9.84 26.73
N THR A 467 38.33 -9.09 25.85
CA THR A 467 39.57 -9.57 25.22
C THR A 467 40.49 -8.41 24.88
N ARG A 468 41.55 -8.30 25.69
CA ARG A 468 42.71 -7.45 25.50
C ARG A 468 43.74 -8.25 24.69
N LYS A 469 44.41 -7.57 23.75
CA LYS A 469 45.70 -7.90 23.09
C LYS A 469 45.66 -8.94 21.95
N ASN A 470 45.80 -8.44 20.71
CA ASN A 470 46.96 -8.77 19.87
C ASN A 470 47.10 -7.78 18.71
N LYS A 471 48.09 -6.88 18.80
CA LYS A 471 48.56 -6.05 17.69
C LYS A 471 49.36 -6.94 16.73
N LYS A 472 48.85 -7.20 15.52
CA LYS A 472 49.68 -7.56 14.36
C LYS A 472 49.66 -6.38 13.37
N LYS A 473 50.83 -5.80 13.11
CA LYS A 473 51.06 -4.77 12.09
C LYS A 473 50.68 -5.33 10.71
N MET A 474 49.79 -4.65 9.98
CA MET A 474 49.64 -4.85 8.54
C MET A 474 50.79 -4.16 7.78
N PRO A 475 51.27 -4.72 6.65
CA PRO A 475 52.34 -4.13 5.87
C PRO A 475 51.88 -2.84 5.17
N LYS A 476 52.81 -1.87 5.03
CA LYS A 476 52.60 -0.62 4.28
C LYS A 476 52.36 -0.95 2.80
N ARG A 477 51.34 -0.35 2.18
CA ARG A 477 51.16 -0.37 0.71
C ARG A 477 52.32 0.36 0.03
N PRO A 478 52.79 -0.11 -1.14
CA PRO A 478 53.78 0.61 -1.93
C PRO A 478 53.18 1.90 -2.50
N HIS A 479 54.02 2.94 -2.54
CA HIS A 479 53.72 4.23 -3.15
C HIS A 479 53.67 4.01 -4.67
N VAL A 480 52.51 4.25 -5.29
CA VAL A 480 52.37 4.31 -6.75
C VAL A 480 52.26 5.79 -7.10
N GLU A 481 53.17 6.28 -7.93
CA GLU A 481 53.10 7.64 -8.46
C GLU A 481 51.79 7.83 -9.25
N PRO A 482 51.14 8.99 -9.13
CA PRO A 482 49.88 9.23 -9.84
C PRO A 482 50.18 9.41 -11.33
N ASN A 483 49.83 8.41 -12.14
CA ASN A 483 49.61 8.61 -13.56
C ASN A 483 48.47 9.63 -13.71
N GLU A 484 48.76 10.77 -14.33
CA GLU A 484 47.76 11.75 -14.74
C GLU A 484 46.73 11.08 -15.65
N ILE A 485 45.54 10.85 -15.11
CA ILE A 485 44.38 10.49 -15.91
C ILE A 485 43.86 11.81 -16.50
N ASN A 486 43.98 11.94 -17.81
CA ASN A 486 43.52 13.08 -18.59
C ASN A 486 42.02 13.34 -18.29
N ILE A 487 41.73 14.40 -17.54
CA ILE A 487 40.36 14.81 -17.21
C ILE A 487 39.72 15.29 -18.52
N SER A 488 38.68 14.60 -19.00
CA SER A 488 37.96 15.05 -20.20
C SER A 488 37.46 16.48 -19.99
N GLN A 489 37.75 17.37 -20.94
CA GLN A 489 37.42 18.80 -20.95
C GLN A 489 35.92 19.12 -21.05
N THR A 490 35.04 18.32 -20.42
CA THR A 490 33.58 18.46 -20.53
C THR A 490 32.90 18.51 -19.16
N ALA A 491 33.56 19.08 -18.15
CA ALA A 491 32.88 19.42 -16.90
C ALA A 491 31.93 20.61 -17.16
N PRO A 492 30.62 20.49 -16.88
CA PRO A 492 29.70 21.60 -17.06
C PRO A 492 30.09 22.76 -16.15
N THR A 493 29.87 23.98 -16.64
CA THR A 493 29.92 25.20 -15.83
C THR A 493 28.97 25.08 -14.63
N THR A 494 29.18 25.87 -13.58
CA THR A 494 28.28 25.88 -12.40
C THR A 494 26.83 26.13 -12.81
N GLU A 495 26.59 26.96 -13.83
CA GLU A 495 25.25 27.22 -14.36
C GLU A 495 24.66 26.02 -15.12
N GLU A 496 25.45 25.33 -15.95
CA GLU A 496 25.03 24.10 -16.61
C GLU A 496 24.77 22.98 -15.59
N PHE A 497 25.56 22.91 -14.52
CA PHE A 497 25.33 21.97 -13.42
C PHE A 497 24.03 22.26 -12.67
N ILE A 498 23.70 23.54 -12.44
CA ILE A 498 22.41 23.94 -11.86
C ILE A 498 21.26 23.55 -12.77
N LYS A 499 21.35 23.83 -14.08
CA LYS A 499 20.34 23.42 -15.08
C LYS A 499 20.19 21.90 -15.16
N LEU A 500 21.26 21.14 -14.91
CA LEU A 500 21.25 19.68 -14.86
C LEU A 500 20.80 19.10 -13.51
N LEU A 501 20.57 19.91 -12.48
CA LEU A 501 19.94 19.45 -11.23
C LEU A 501 18.46 19.82 -11.17
N GLN A 502 18.08 20.96 -11.74
CA GLN A 502 16.69 21.37 -11.97
C GLN A 502 16.04 20.46 -13.01
#